data_AF-A0A957P2U4-F1
#
_entry.id   AF-A0A957P2U4-F1
#
_cell.length_a   1.000
_cell.length_b   1.000
_cell.length_c   1.000
_cell.angle_alpha   90.00
_cell.angle_beta   90.00
_cell.angle_gamma   90.00
#
_symmetry.space_group_name_H-M   'P 1'
#
loop_
_entity.id
_entity.type
_entity.pdbx_description
1 polymer ?
#
loop_
_entity_poly.entity_id
_entity_poly.type
_entity_poly.pdbx_seq_one_letter_code
_entity_poly.pdbx_strand_id
1 'polypeptide(L)'
;PTQMLANAQAIVQRLRADGAPNFFGVQRFGDRGHNIERGYALLTGQQRIKDRWLRRFLVSSYQSYLCNCYLARRLETVGFARLLLGDVAKKYETGGIFTVEDVAVEQPRYAAQEISFTAPLFGAKMRSAEAEAGQLEESILAESGISIKQFQAARMDGTRR
;
A
#
# COMPACT_ATOMS: atom_id res chain seq x y z
N PRO A 1 35.91 2.32 -7.04
CA PRO A 1 35.19 2.15 -8.34
C PRO A 1 34.69 0.72 -8.57
N THR A 2 35.57 -0.30 -8.53
CA THR A 2 35.22 -1.70 -8.80
C THR A 2 34.19 -2.29 -7.83
N GLN A 3 34.31 -1.99 -6.53
CA GLN A 3 33.34 -2.43 -5.52
C GLN A 3 31.95 -1.82 -5.72
N MET A 4 31.87 -0.55 -6.13
CA MET A 4 30.59 0.13 -6.37
C MET A 4 29.86 -0.48 -7.58
N LEU A 5 30.60 -0.83 -8.64
CA LEU A 5 30.05 -1.50 -9.80
C LEU A 5 29.53 -2.90 -9.44
N ALA A 6 30.31 -3.68 -8.69
CA ALA A 6 29.89 -5.00 -8.23
C ALA A 6 28.62 -4.94 -7.37
N ASN A 7 28.56 -3.98 -6.43
CA ASN A 7 27.37 -3.77 -5.60
C ASN A 7 26.15 -3.38 -6.45
N ALA A 8 26.31 -2.46 -7.40
CA ALA A 8 25.23 -2.05 -8.29
C ALA A 8 24.71 -3.22 -9.15
N GLN A 9 25.61 -4.05 -9.68
CA GLN A 9 25.25 -5.24 -10.45
C GLN A 9 24.47 -6.25 -9.60
N ALA A 10 24.90 -6.51 -8.37
CA ALA A 10 24.21 -7.39 -7.45
C ALA A 10 22.79 -6.88 -7.11
N ILE A 11 22.65 -5.57 -6.87
CA ILE A 11 21.35 -4.92 -6.63
C ILE A 11 20.43 -5.08 -7.85
N VAL A 12 20.92 -4.77 -9.05
CA VAL A 12 20.13 -4.90 -10.29
C VAL A 12 19.70 -6.34 -10.54
N GLN A 13 20.58 -7.32 -10.29
CA GLN A 13 20.22 -8.74 -10.41
C GLN A 13 19.09 -9.11 -9.44
N ARG A 14 19.17 -8.64 -8.18
CA ARG A 14 18.12 -8.91 -7.20
C ARG A 14 16.79 -8.26 -7.58
N LEU A 15 16.82 -7.01 -8.04
CA LEU A 15 15.62 -6.31 -8.50
C LEU A 15 14.96 -6.97 -9.71
N ARG A 16 15.75 -7.58 -10.61
CA ARG A 16 15.21 -8.34 -11.74
C ARG A 16 14.54 -9.63 -11.31
N ALA A 17 15.13 -10.34 -10.35
CA ALA A 17 14.61 -11.61 -9.87
C ALA A 17 13.35 -11.43 -9.00
N ASP A 18 13.40 -10.49 -8.06
CA ASP A 18 12.38 -10.38 -7.02
C ASP A 18 11.38 -9.25 -7.28
N GLY A 19 11.77 -8.25 -8.07
CA GLY A 19 11.06 -6.97 -8.14
C GLY A 19 11.40 -6.05 -6.96
N ALA A 20 10.54 -5.06 -6.73
CA ALA A 20 10.65 -4.13 -5.62
C ALA A 20 9.28 -3.73 -5.07
N PRO A 21 9.16 -3.42 -3.77
CA PRO A 21 7.94 -2.87 -3.20
C PRO A 21 7.58 -1.52 -3.83
N ASN A 22 6.32 -1.35 -4.22
CA ASN A 22 5.85 -0.20 -4.98
C ASN A 22 5.44 1.00 -4.10
N PHE A 23 6.40 1.53 -3.33
CA PHE A 23 6.22 2.69 -2.47
C PHE A 23 5.85 3.96 -3.26
N PHE A 24 5.04 4.83 -2.65
CA PHE A 24 4.90 6.20 -3.10
C PHE A 24 6.15 7.01 -2.76
N GLY A 25 6.73 7.68 -3.76
CA GLY A 25 7.93 8.51 -3.58
C GLY A 25 7.66 9.78 -2.77
N VAL A 26 8.72 10.33 -2.16
CA VAL A 26 8.64 11.49 -1.24
C VAL A 26 7.94 12.72 -1.83
N GLN A 27 8.04 12.91 -3.14
CA GLN A 27 7.37 14.00 -3.87
C GLN A 27 5.84 13.97 -3.69
N ARG A 28 5.24 12.80 -3.42
CA ARG A 28 3.81 12.65 -3.17
C ARG A 28 3.35 13.38 -1.90
N PHE A 29 4.25 13.60 -0.96
CA PHE A 29 3.94 14.07 0.38
C PHE A 29 4.19 15.57 0.61
N GLY A 30 4.62 16.29 -0.43
CA GLY A 30 4.93 17.72 -0.35
C GLY A 30 6.21 18.01 0.42
N ASP A 31 6.54 19.29 0.59
CA ASP A 31 7.72 19.69 1.36
C ASP A 31 7.63 19.12 2.78
N ARG A 32 8.66 18.37 3.19
CA ARG A 32 8.80 17.76 4.51
C ARG A 32 7.55 17.00 5.03
N GLY A 33 6.75 16.43 4.13
CA GLY A 33 5.57 15.65 4.51
C GLY A 33 4.31 16.46 4.82
N HIS A 34 4.30 17.77 4.55
CA HIS A 34 3.19 18.66 4.90
C HIS A 34 1.83 18.24 4.30
N ASN A 35 1.80 17.56 3.15
CA ASN A 35 0.54 17.07 2.60
C ASN A 35 -0.06 15.92 3.42
N ILE A 36 0.77 15.14 4.12
CA ILE A 36 0.33 14.06 5.02
C ILE A 36 -0.43 14.69 6.19
N GLU A 37 0.19 15.66 6.86
CA GLU A 37 -0.40 16.36 8.01
C GLU A 37 -1.75 17.00 7.66
N ARG A 38 -1.81 17.68 6.51
CA ARG A 38 -3.04 18.31 6.03
C ARG A 38 -4.09 17.28 5.63
N GLY A 39 -3.69 16.19 4.99
CA GLY A 39 -4.60 15.08 4.65
C GLY A 39 -5.22 14.46 5.91
N TYR A 40 -4.41 14.25 6.95
CA TYR A 40 -4.87 13.80 8.26
C TYR A 40 -5.84 14.81 8.89
N ALA A 41 -5.47 16.09 8.96
CA ALA A 41 -6.30 17.14 9.54
C ALA A 41 -7.66 17.28 8.84
N LEU A 42 -7.73 17.01 7.52
CA LEU A 42 -8.99 16.97 6.77
C LEU A 42 -9.86 15.77 7.14
N LEU A 43 -9.25 14.59 7.38
CA LEU A 43 -9.96 13.37 7.76
C LEU A 43 -10.46 13.39 9.21
N THR A 44 -9.74 14.06 10.10
CA THR A 44 -10.14 14.24 11.51
C THR A 44 -11.02 15.46 11.73
N GLY A 45 -11.22 16.30 10.71
CA GLY A 45 -12.03 17.52 10.79
C GLY A 45 -11.34 18.69 11.49
N GLN A 46 -10.04 18.58 11.81
CA GLN A 46 -9.19 19.64 12.34
C GLN A 46 -8.96 20.77 11.32
N GLN A 47 -9.07 20.47 10.02
CA GLN A 47 -8.98 21.46 8.94
C GLN A 47 -10.20 21.37 8.01
N ARG A 48 -10.60 22.50 7.42
CA ARG A 48 -11.62 22.57 6.37
C ARG A 48 -11.09 23.34 5.16
N ILE A 49 -11.29 22.77 3.97
CA ILE A 49 -10.90 23.37 2.69
C ILE A 49 -12.12 23.35 1.76
N LYS A 50 -12.44 24.51 1.17
CA LYS A 50 -13.56 24.67 0.24
C LYS A 50 -13.27 24.03 -1.12
N ASP A 51 -12.03 24.18 -1.61
CA ASP A 51 -11.59 23.59 -2.87
C ASP A 51 -11.67 22.05 -2.80
N ARG A 52 -12.55 21.48 -3.63
CA ARG A 52 -12.79 20.04 -3.67
C ARG A 52 -11.61 19.26 -4.21
N TRP A 53 -10.92 19.80 -5.21
CA TRP A 53 -9.77 19.14 -5.83
C TRP A 53 -8.61 19.10 -4.82
N LEU A 54 -8.27 20.23 -4.22
CA LEU A 54 -7.18 20.32 -3.25
C LEU A 54 -7.44 19.41 -2.05
N ARG A 55 -8.69 19.41 -1.53
CA ARG A 55 -9.08 18.50 -0.45
C ARG A 55 -8.88 17.03 -0.84
N ARG A 56 -9.35 16.61 -2.01
CA ARG A 56 -9.18 15.22 -2.49
C ARG A 56 -7.70 14.88 -2.67
N PHE A 57 -6.90 15.80 -3.21
CA PHE A 57 -5.47 15.64 -3.37
C PHE A 57 -4.75 15.43 -2.03
N LEU A 58 -5.01 16.27 -1.03
CA LEU A 58 -4.39 16.16 0.29
C LEU A 58 -4.79 14.88 1.03
N VAL A 59 -6.08 14.53 1.02
CA VAL A 59 -6.54 13.26 1.59
C VAL A 59 -5.92 12.06 0.84
N SER A 60 -5.78 12.13 -0.48
CA SER A 60 -5.10 11.08 -1.25
C SER A 60 -3.61 10.96 -0.92
N SER A 61 -2.96 12.05 -0.50
CA SER A 61 -1.57 12.03 -0.03
C SER A 61 -1.46 11.25 1.28
N TYR A 62 -2.44 11.40 2.17
CA TYR A 62 -2.53 10.60 3.40
C TYR A 62 -2.85 9.12 3.13
N GLN A 63 -3.72 8.80 2.15
CA GLN A 63 -3.92 7.41 1.72
C GLN A 63 -2.61 6.78 1.21
N SER A 64 -1.85 7.52 0.39
CA SER A 64 -0.53 7.08 -0.08
C SER A 64 0.45 6.85 1.07
N TYR A 65 0.38 7.66 2.14
CA TYR A 65 1.19 7.48 3.33
C TYR A 65 0.83 6.18 4.07
N LEU A 66 -0.45 5.92 4.32
CA LEU A 66 -0.89 4.66 4.95
C LEU A 66 -0.54 3.43 4.11
N CYS A 67 -0.61 3.53 2.78
CA CYS A 67 -0.14 2.48 1.88
C CYS A 67 1.36 2.19 2.07
N ASN A 68 2.19 3.24 2.23
CA ASN A 68 3.61 3.07 2.53
C ASN A 68 3.82 2.46 3.93
N CYS A 69 3.04 2.84 4.94
CA CYS A 69 3.09 2.23 6.27
C CYS A 69 2.78 0.74 6.22
N TYR A 70 1.75 0.33 5.47
CA TYR A 70 1.43 -1.08 5.24
C TYR A 70 2.60 -1.83 4.59
N LEU A 71 3.16 -1.28 3.50
CA LEU A 71 4.29 -1.91 2.81
C LEU A 71 5.50 -2.04 3.73
N ALA A 72 5.85 -0.99 4.48
CA ALA A 72 6.97 -1.03 5.43
C ALA A 72 6.77 -2.12 6.49
N ARG A 73 5.61 -2.13 7.16
CA ARG A 73 5.31 -3.13 8.21
C ARG A 73 5.31 -4.55 7.64
N ARG A 74 4.75 -4.75 6.43
CA ARG A 74 4.74 -6.05 5.76
C ARG A 74 6.16 -6.56 5.49
N LEU A 75 7.03 -5.69 4.96
CA LEU A 75 8.42 -6.05 4.67
C LEU A 75 9.20 -6.43 5.93
N GLU A 76 8.95 -5.73 7.04
CA GLU A 76 9.61 -5.99 8.32
C GLU A 76 9.14 -7.31 8.97
N THR A 77 7.85 -7.61 8.88
CA THR A 77 7.23 -8.74 9.60
C THR A 77 7.19 -10.04 8.80
N VAL A 78 6.88 -9.94 7.51
CA VAL A 78 6.61 -11.09 6.63
C VAL A 78 7.67 -11.20 5.52
N GLY A 79 8.21 -10.07 5.08
CA GLY A 79 9.12 -9.98 3.95
C GLY A 79 8.41 -9.90 2.60
N PHE A 80 9.18 -9.64 1.55
CA PHE A 80 8.64 -9.38 0.21
C PHE A 80 8.32 -10.65 -0.60
N ALA A 81 8.94 -11.77 -0.28
CA ALA A 81 8.86 -12.99 -1.08
C ALA A 81 7.65 -13.90 -0.72
N ARG A 82 6.81 -13.49 0.23
CA ARG A 82 5.75 -14.34 0.79
C ARG A 82 4.37 -13.70 0.69
N LEU A 83 3.38 -14.53 0.33
CA LEU A 83 1.97 -14.22 0.51
C LEU A 83 1.54 -14.47 1.95
N LEU A 84 0.48 -13.79 2.36
CA LEU A 84 -0.26 -14.02 3.58
C LEU A 84 -1.62 -14.62 3.26
N LEU A 85 -2.18 -15.36 4.20
CA LEU A 85 -3.57 -15.78 4.10
C LEU A 85 -4.49 -14.55 4.09
N GLY A 86 -5.46 -14.55 3.17
CA GLY A 86 -6.42 -13.46 2.98
C GLY A 86 -5.84 -12.25 2.24
N ASP A 87 -4.63 -12.35 1.67
CA ASP A 87 -4.10 -11.32 0.79
C ASP A 87 -5.04 -11.03 -0.36
N VAL A 88 -5.15 -9.75 -0.72
CA VAL A 88 -5.77 -9.39 -1.99
C VAL A 88 -4.68 -9.41 -3.07
N ALA A 89 -4.70 -10.41 -3.94
CA ALA A 89 -3.76 -10.58 -5.02
C ALA A 89 -4.32 -10.07 -6.36
N LYS A 90 -3.42 -9.59 -7.23
CA LYS A 90 -3.74 -9.17 -8.60
C LYS A 90 -3.02 -10.07 -9.59
N LYS A 91 -3.74 -10.56 -10.60
CA LYS A 91 -3.17 -11.31 -11.74
C LYS A 91 -2.59 -10.33 -12.76
N TYR A 92 -1.39 -10.59 -13.26
CA TYR A 92 -0.78 -9.70 -14.26
C TYR A 92 -1.41 -9.85 -15.64
N GLU A 93 -1.74 -11.07 -16.05
CA GLU A 93 -2.31 -11.35 -17.38
C GLU A 93 -3.67 -10.67 -17.59
N THR A 94 -4.57 -10.79 -16.62
CA THR A 94 -5.96 -10.31 -16.75
C THR A 94 -6.25 -9.02 -15.98
N GLY A 95 -5.36 -8.62 -15.07
CA GLY A 95 -5.60 -7.52 -14.14
C GLY A 95 -6.62 -7.83 -13.04
N GLY A 96 -7.20 -9.04 -13.04
CA GLY A 96 -8.21 -9.46 -12.08
C GLY A 96 -7.67 -9.55 -10.66
N ILE A 97 -8.50 -9.15 -9.69
CA ILE A 97 -8.15 -9.14 -8.27
C ILE A 97 -8.94 -10.24 -7.54
N PHE A 98 -8.30 -10.98 -6.65
CA PHE A 98 -8.90 -12.08 -5.88
C PHE A 98 -8.30 -12.15 -4.46
N THR A 99 -8.96 -12.86 -3.55
CA THR A 99 -8.46 -13.11 -2.20
C THR A 99 -7.67 -14.43 -2.19
N VAL A 100 -6.52 -14.45 -1.53
CA VAL A 100 -5.69 -15.64 -1.36
C VAL A 100 -6.28 -16.48 -0.22
N GLU A 101 -7.02 -17.52 -0.58
CA GLU A 101 -7.64 -18.45 0.38
C GLU A 101 -6.71 -19.62 0.73
N ASP A 102 -5.78 -19.98 -0.17
CA ASP A 102 -4.77 -21.01 0.06
C ASP A 102 -3.39 -20.51 -0.40
N VAL A 103 -2.52 -20.25 0.57
CA VAL A 103 -1.16 -19.77 0.33
C VAL A 103 -0.31 -20.84 -0.37
N ALA A 104 -0.48 -22.12 -0.06
CA ALA A 104 0.32 -23.18 -0.67
C ALA A 104 0.04 -23.32 -2.18
N VAL A 105 -1.21 -23.07 -2.58
CA VAL A 105 -1.63 -23.07 -3.99
C VAL A 105 -1.14 -21.83 -4.74
N GLU A 106 -1.21 -20.64 -4.11
CA GLU A 106 -0.93 -19.37 -4.80
C GLU A 106 0.54 -18.92 -4.71
N GLN A 107 1.30 -19.36 -3.70
CA GLN A 107 2.70 -18.98 -3.50
C GLN A 107 3.62 -19.34 -4.69
N PRO A 108 3.48 -20.51 -5.36
CA PRO A 108 4.23 -20.80 -6.58
C PRO A 108 3.95 -19.79 -7.70
N ARG A 109 2.69 -19.36 -7.87
CA ARG A 109 2.29 -18.37 -8.88
C ARG A 109 2.84 -16.98 -8.56
N TYR A 110 2.91 -16.63 -7.27
CA TYR A 110 3.57 -15.40 -6.82
C TYR A 110 5.08 -15.44 -7.08
N ALA A 111 5.74 -16.55 -6.77
CA ALA A 111 7.17 -16.75 -7.03
C ALA A 111 7.50 -16.73 -8.54
N ALA A 112 6.59 -17.22 -9.37
CA ALA A 112 6.66 -17.14 -10.83
C ALA A 112 6.28 -15.77 -11.41
N GLN A 113 5.97 -14.78 -10.56
CA GLN A 113 5.56 -13.42 -10.96
C GLN A 113 4.30 -13.40 -11.85
N GLU A 114 3.37 -14.35 -11.67
CA GLU A 114 2.06 -14.35 -12.35
C GLU A 114 1.04 -13.47 -11.61
N ILE A 115 1.23 -13.36 -10.30
CA ILE A 115 0.39 -12.58 -9.39
C ILE A 115 1.25 -11.74 -8.45
N SER A 116 0.67 -10.70 -7.88
CA SER A 116 1.27 -9.93 -6.77
C SER A 116 0.27 -9.68 -5.66
N PHE A 117 0.70 -9.70 -4.39
CA PHE A 117 -0.10 -9.10 -3.33
C PHE A 117 -0.26 -7.60 -3.61
N THR A 118 -1.29 -7.00 -3.02
CA THR A 118 -1.58 -5.57 -3.21
C THR A 118 -1.62 -4.85 -1.88
N ALA A 119 -1.20 -3.59 -1.88
CA ALA A 119 -1.27 -2.71 -0.72
C ALA A 119 -2.60 -1.90 -0.74
N PRO A 120 -3.17 -1.61 0.45
CA PRO A 120 -4.43 -0.89 0.55
C PRO A 120 -4.23 0.61 0.29
N LEU A 121 -5.09 1.18 -0.56
CA LEU A 121 -5.44 2.59 -0.53
C LEU A 121 -6.80 2.70 0.12
N PHE A 122 -6.82 2.89 1.44
CA PHE A 122 -8.03 2.84 2.27
C PHE A 122 -9.15 3.76 1.77
N GLY A 123 -10.35 3.21 1.59
CA GLY A 123 -11.52 3.98 1.16
C GLY A 123 -12.79 3.14 1.06
N ALA A 124 -13.88 3.80 0.70
CA ALA A 124 -15.25 3.27 0.77
C ALA A 124 -15.52 2.01 -0.08
N LYS A 125 -14.84 1.88 -1.22
CA LYS A 125 -15.03 0.84 -2.24
C LYS A 125 -13.83 -0.10 -2.34
N MET A 126 -12.86 0.03 -1.45
CA MET A 126 -11.69 -0.84 -1.42
C MET A 126 -12.10 -2.26 -1.00
N ARG A 127 -11.62 -3.27 -1.73
CA ARG A 127 -11.65 -4.66 -1.23
C ARG A 127 -10.69 -4.76 -0.05
N SER A 128 -11.20 -5.09 1.13
CA SER A 128 -10.35 -5.32 2.31
C SER A 128 -9.67 -6.68 2.20
N ALA A 129 -8.47 -6.79 2.74
CA ALA A 129 -7.86 -8.10 2.95
C ALA A 129 -8.54 -8.83 4.11
N GLU A 130 -8.33 -10.14 4.17
CA GLU A 130 -8.92 -11.03 5.17
C GLU A 130 -7.82 -11.72 6.00
N ALA A 131 -8.21 -12.45 7.03
CA ALA A 131 -7.31 -13.24 7.87
C ALA A 131 -6.05 -12.46 8.33
N GLU A 132 -4.85 -13.00 8.11
CA GLU A 132 -3.58 -12.41 8.52
C GLU A 132 -3.30 -11.08 7.82
N ALA A 133 -3.59 -11.01 6.51
CA ALA A 133 -3.42 -9.79 5.74
C ALA A 133 -4.40 -8.69 6.20
N GLY A 134 -5.64 -9.06 6.54
CA GLY A 134 -6.65 -8.16 7.09
C GLY A 134 -6.25 -7.59 8.46
N GLN A 135 -5.71 -8.43 9.35
CA GLN A 135 -5.19 -7.98 10.65
C GLN A 135 -4.06 -6.95 10.49
N LEU A 136 -3.19 -7.14 9.50
CA LEU A 136 -2.16 -6.15 9.18
C LEU A 136 -2.79 -4.84 8.71
N GLU A 137 -3.77 -4.86 7.81
CA GLU A 137 -4.48 -3.64 7.37
C GLU A 137 -5.17 -2.91 8.53
N GLU A 138 -5.83 -3.65 9.43
CA GLU A 138 -6.48 -3.12 10.62
C GLU A 138 -5.49 -2.48 11.59
N SER A 139 -4.32 -3.10 11.79
CA SER A 139 -3.27 -2.56 12.66
C SER A 139 -2.78 -1.19 12.18
N ILE A 140 -2.62 -1.00 10.87
CA ILE A 140 -2.21 0.28 10.28
C ILE A 140 -3.27 1.36 10.52
N LEU A 141 -4.55 1.04 10.34
CA LEU A 141 -5.63 1.97 10.62
C LEU A 141 -5.71 2.32 12.12
N ALA A 142 -5.61 1.33 12.99
CA ALA A 142 -5.64 1.51 14.44
C ALA A 142 -4.50 2.41 14.93
N GLU A 143 -3.26 2.15 14.52
CA GLU A 143 -2.09 2.96 14.87
C GLU A 143 -2.22 4.40 14.35
N SER A 144 -2.86 4.60 13.19
CA SER A 144 -3.07 5.93 12.62
C SER A 144 -4.19 6.74 13.27
N GLY A 145 -5.06 6.10 14.08
CA GLY A 145 -6.27 6.71 14.64
C GLY A 145 -7.33 7.09 13.60
N ILE A 146 -7.25 6.53 12.38
CA ILE A 146 -8.19 6.77 11.29
C ILE A 146 -9.01 5.50 11.02
N SER A 147 -10.31 5.69 10.76
CA SER A 147 -11.24 4.63 10.37
C SER A 147 -11.65 4.74 8.91
N ILE A 148 -12.13 3.62 8.34
CA ILE A 148 -12.75 3.60 6.99
C ILE A 148 -13.92 4.59 6.89
N LYS A 149 -14.67 4.80 7.98
CA LYS A 149 -15.79 5.75 8.03
C LYS A 149 -15.35 7.18 7.73
N GLN A 150 -14.15 7.59 8.16
CA GLN A 150 -13.62 8.92 7.86
C GLN A 150 -13.27 9.06 6.38
N PHE A 151 -12.73 8.02 5.75
CA PHE A 151 -12.52 8.01 4.30
C PHE A 151 -13.84 8.05 3.53
N GLN A 152 -14.86 7.33 4.00
CA GLN A 152 -16.22 7.38 3.43
C GLN A 152 -16.82 8.79 3.53
N ALA A 153 -16.72 9.43 4.70
CA ALA A 153 -17.19 10.82 4.90
C ALA A 153 -16.44 11.82 4.00
N ALA A 154 -15.14 11.60 3.78
CA ALA A 154 -14.33 12.36 2.84
C ALA A 154 -14.59 12.02 1.36
N ARG A 155 -15.48 11.06 1.07
CA ARG A 155 -15.81 10.55 -0.28
C ARG A 155 -14.60 10.03 -1.04
N MET A 156 -13.74 9.32 -0.32
CA MET A 156 -12.59 8.63 -0.90
C MET A 156 -12.97 7.20 -1.23
N ASP A 157 -12.87 6.84 -2.52
CA ASP A 157 -13.23 5.50 -2.99
C ASP A 157 -12.28 4.44 -2.47
N GLY A 158 -10.97 4.71 -2.49
CA GLY A 158 -9.96 3.71 -2.18
C GLY A 158 -9.83 2.63 -3.26
N THR A 159 -8.73 1.88 -3.23
CA THR A 159 -8.42 0.83 -4.22
C THR A 159 -7.30 -0.07 -3.71
N ARG A 160 -6.86 -1.02 -4.53
CA ARG A 160 -5.67 -1.84 -4.32
C ARG A 160 -4.54 -1.36 -5.23
N ARG A 161 -3.32 -1.32 -4.70
CA ARG A 161 -2.11 -0.95 -5.43
C ARG A 161 -1.16 -2.12 -5.55
#